data_AF-A0A2I2V4X6-F1
#
_entry.id   AF-A0A2I2V4X6-F1
#
_cell.length_a   1.000
_cell.length_b   1.000
_cell.length_c   1.000
_cell.angle_alpha   90.00
_cell.angle_beta   90.00
_cell.angle_gamma   90.00
#
_symmetry.space_group_name_H-M   'P 1'
#
loop_
_entity.id
_entity.type
_entity.pdbx_description
1 polymer ?
#
loop_
_entity_poly.entity_id
_entity_poly.type
_entity_poly.pdbx_seq_one_letter_code
_entity_poly.pdbx_strand_id
1 'polypeptide(L)'
;MSAILRELLRVSEKAANIARACRQQEALFQLLIEEKKEGEKNKKFAVDFKTLADVLVQEVIKQNMENKFPGLGKNILGEESNEFTNDLGEKIILRLCPTEEETVELLSKVLNGNKLASEALAKVVHQDVTFTDPTLDSIEISIPQDILGIWVDPIDSTYQYIKGSADIKSNQGIFPSGLQCVTILIGVYDLQTGVPLMGVINQPFVSQDLNTLRWKGQCYWGLSYMDTNIHSLQRLDSTRKNSEARSQMTENTSSEAERSHPFSAVISTSEKDTIKAALSRVCGERIFRAAGAGYKSLCVVQGLVDIYIFSEDTTFKWDSCAAHAILRAMGGGMVDLRECLQRNSEMGLDLPQLVYHVENEGAAGVDRWANKGGLIAYRSRKQLETFLSLLIQNLAPVDTCT
;
A
#
# COMPACT_ATOMS: atom_id res chain seq x y z
N MET A 1 -1.17 -26.12 -6.41
CA MET A 1 -0.35 -25.35 -5.42
C MET A 1 -0.94 -23.96 -5.08
N SER A 2 -0.35 -22.84 -5.55
CA SER A 2 -0.66 -21.42 -5.18
C SER A 2 -0.66 -21.05 -3.68
N ALA A 3 -0.13 -21.90 -2.79
CA ALA A 3 -0.42 -21.85 -1.35
C ALA A 3 0.06 -20.58 -0.61
N ILE A 4 1.23 -20.04 -0.99
CA ILE A 4 1.79 -18.83 -0.35
C ILE A 4 0.82 -17.65 -0.48
N LEU A 5 0.29 -17.38 -1.69
CA LEU A 5 -0.66 -16.28 -1.89
C LEU A 5 -1.98 -16.48 -1.13
N ARG A 6 -2.48 -17.72 -1.05
CA ARG A 6 -3.69 -18.04 -0.25
C ARG A 6 -3.47 -17.79 1.25
N GLU A 7 -2.29 -18.10 1.76
CA GLU A 7 -1.94 -17.83 3.17
C GLU A 7 -1.71 -16.33 3.41
N LEU A 8 -1.01 -15.64 2.51
CA LEU A 8 -0.83 -14.18 2.54
C LEU A 8 -2.15 -13.43 2.66
N LEU A 9 -3.19 -13.89 1.95
CA LEU A 9 -4.53 -13.32 2.05
C LEU A 9 -5.16 -13.52 3.43
N ARG A 10 -5.07 -14.74 3.99
CA ARG A 10 -5.56 -15.04 5.35
C ARG A 10 -4.86 -14.20 6.41
N VAL A 11 -3.53 -14.11 6.37
CA VAL A 11 -2.77 -13.30 7.33
C VAL A 11 -2.99 -11.80 7.13
N SER A 12 -3.26 -11.33 5.90
CA SER A 12 -3.66 -9.93 5.67
C SER A 12 -5.03 -9.60 6.28
N GLU A 13 -5.99 -10.54 6.23
CA GLU A 13 -7.31 -10.34 6.83
C GLU A 13 -7.27 -10.48 8.36
N LYS A 14 -6.38 -11.34 8.87
CA LYS A 14 -6.04 -11.41 10.30
C LYS A 14 -5.40 -10.10 10.80
N ALA A 15 -4.47 -9.54 10.03
CA ALA A 15 -3.92 -8.21 10.28
C ALA A 15 -5.00 -7.11 10.24
N ALA A 16 -5.93 -7.17 9.27
CA ALA A 16 -7.04 -6.23 9.19
C ALA A 16 -7.99 -6.34 10.40
N ASN A 17 -8.18 -7.54 10.94
CA ASN A 17 -8.91 -7.75 12.19
C ASN A 17 -8.19 -7.12 13.39
N ILE A 18 -6.87 -7.25 13.51
CA ILE A 18 -6.07 -6.60 14.55
C ILE A 18 -6.21 -5.08 14.44
N ALA A 19 -5.99 -4.51 13.25
CA ALA A 19 -6.11 -3.07 13.01
C ALA A 19 -7.50 -2.52 13.36
N ARG A 20 -8.58 -3.27 13.03
CA ARG A 20 -9.96 -2.94 13.43
C ARG A 20 -10.19 -3.08 14.94
N ALA A 21 -9.65 -4.11 15.58
CA ALA A 21 -9.82 -4.36 17.02
C ALA A 21 -9.16 -3.26 17.87
N CYS A 22 -7.92 -2.87 17.56
CA CYS A 22 -7.22 -1.77 18.22
C CYS A 22 -8.04 -0.46 18.20
N ARG A 23 -8.75 -0.17 17.10
CA ARG A 23 -9.61 1.02 16.98
C ARG A 23 -11.00 0.89 17.61
N GLN A 24 -11.44 -0.30 18.04
CA GLN A 24 -12.71 -0.46 18.78
C GLN A 24 -12.60 0.00 20.24
N GLN A 25 -11.39 0.19 20.76
CA GLN A 25 -11.15 0.68 22.13
C GLN A 25 -10.36 1.99 22.10
N GLU A 26 -11.02 3.08 21.71
CA GLU A 26 -10.39 4.39 21.45
C GLU A 26 -9.58 4.95 22.65
N ALA A 27 -10.05 4.76 23.88
CA ALA A 27 -9.34 5.17 25.10
C ALA A 27 -8.02 4.41 25.32
N LEU A 28 -7.90 3.20 24.76
CA LEU A 28 -6.70 2.37 24.82
C LEU A 28 -5.79 2.59 23.62
N PHE A 29 -6.37 2.89 22.46
CA PHE A 29 -5.64 3.17 21.23
C PHE A 29 -4.55 4.26 21.41
N GLN A 30 -4.81 5.29 22.23
CA GLN A 30 -3.82 6.35 22.52
C GLN A 30 -2.60 5.85 23.31
N LEU A 31 -2.76 4.79 24.11
CA LEU A 31 -1.66 4.13 24.84
C LEU A 31 -0.86 3.16 23.94
N LEU A 32 -1.25 3.01 22.67
CA LEU A 32 -0.59 2.12 21.72
C LEU A 32 0.43 2.84 20.84
N ILE A 33 0.67 4.15 21.00
CA ILE A 33 1.41 4.98 20.05
C ILE A 33 2.81 5.29 20.60
N GLU A 34 3.87 4.84 19.91
CA GLU A 34 5.28 5.17 20.20
C GLU A 34 5.82 6.08 19.09
N GLU A 35 6.56 7.14 19.45
CA GLU A 35 7.30 7.95 18.46
C GLU A 35 8.57 7.19 18.01
N LYS A 36 8.77 7.05 16.70
CA LYS A 36 9.94 6.36 16.13
C LYS A 36 11.24 7.07 16.50
N LYS A 37 12.33 6.32 16.69
CA LYS A 37 13.67 6.87 17.02
C LYS A 37 14.36 7.37 15.74
N GLU A 38 15.31 8.31 15.82
CA GLU A 38 15.85 9.02 14.62
C GLU A 38 16.41 8.12 13.49
N GLY A 39 16.84 6.88 13.77
CA GLY A 39 17.25 5.91 12.74
C GLY A 39 16.10 5.13 12.06
N GLU A 40 14.91 5.16 12.65
CA GLU A 40 13.67 4.51 12.18
C GLU A 40 12.68 5.54 11.58
N LYS A 41 12.82 6.84 11.88
CA LYS A 41 11.93 7.91 11.40
C LYS A 41 11.98 8.11 9.89
N ASN A 42 10.82 8.19 9.25
CA ASN A 42 10.66 8.80 7.93
C ASN A 42 10.81 10.33 8.04
N LYS A 43 11.87 10.86 7.42
CA LYS A 43 12.25 12.30 7.43
C LYS A 43 11.19 13.25 6.89
N LYS A 44 10.14 12.74 6.22
CA LYS A 44 8.99 13.52 5.78
C LYS A 44 8.18 14.10 6.94
N PHE A 45 8.18 13.44 8.10
CA PHE A 45 7.36 13.82 9.24
C PHE A 45 8.21 14.43 10.36
N ALA A 46 7.75 15.54 10.94
CA ALA A 46 8.40 16.15 12.10
C ALA A 46 8.31 15.27 13.35
N VAL A 47 7.22 14.50 13.45
CA VAL A 47 6.97 13.47 14.45
C VAL A 47 6.43 12.27 13.67
N ASP A 48 7.09 11.13 13.80
CA ASP A 48 6.74 9.90 13.09
C ASP A 48 6.42 8.81 14.13
N PHE A 49 5.40 8.01 13.87
CA PHE A 49 4.81 7.14 14.88
C PHE A 49 4.73 5.70 14.39
N LYS A 50 4.95 4.76 15.30
CA LYS A 50 4.48 3.38 15.19
C LYS A 50 3.41 3.12 16.23
N THR A 51 2.57 2.12 16.00
CA THR A 51 1.64 1.63 17.00
C THR A 51 1.96 0.20 17.42
N LEU A 52 1.46 -0.23 18.58
CA LEU A 52 1.47 -1.64 18.98
C LEU A 52 0.81 -2.51 17.89
N ALA A 53 -0.19 -1.98 17.19
CA ALA A 53 -0.85 -2.67 16.10
C ALA A 53 0.11 -2.96 14.93
N ASP A 54 1.00 -2.02 14.59
CA ASP A 54 1.99 -2.20 13.52
C ASP A 54 2.94 -3.35 13.82
N VAL A 55 3.56 -3.32 15.00
CA VAL A 55 4.52 -4.36 15.44
C VAL A 55 3.83 -5.72 15.55
N LEU A 56 2.62 -5.77 16.11
CA LEU A 56 1.83 -6.98 16.29
C LEU A 56 1.37 -7.57 14.95
N VAL A 57 0.94 -6.74 14.00
CA VAL A 57 0.59 -7.15 12.64
C VAL A 57 1.79 -7.77 11.93
N GLN A 58 2.96 -7.11 11.98
CA GLN A 58 4.16 -7.60 11.30
C GLN A 58 4.64 -8.94 11.88
N GLU A 59 4.67 -9.10 13.22
CA GLU A 59 5.04 -10.36 13.86
C GLU A 59 3.99 -11.48 13.64
N VAL A 60 2.69 -11.15 13.59
CA VAL A 60 1.65 -12.13 13.21
C VAL A 60 1.84 -12.62 11.79
N ILE A 61 2.02 -11.73 10.81
CA ILE A 61 2.29 -12.11 9.41
C ILE A 61 3.54 -13.00 9.35
N LYS A 62 4.64 -12.56 9.98
CA LYS A 62 5.92 -13.25 9.97
C LYS A 62 5.85 -14.66 10.55
N GLN A 63 5.24 -14.83 11.73
CA GLN A 63 5.14 -16.14 12.37
C GLN A 63 4.13 -17.07 11.69
N ASN A 64 2.98 -16.56 11.22
CA ASN A 64 2.00 -17.40 10.53
C ASN A 64 2.59 -17.93 9.21
N MET A 65 3.37 -17.12 8.50
CA MET A 65 4.10 -17.55 7.31
C MET A 65 5.26 -18.51 7.62
N GLU A 66 6.05 -18.30 8.67
CA GLU A 66 7.10 -19.25 9.10
C GLU A 66 6.51 -20.61 9.50
N ASN A 67 5.44 -20.62 10.29
CA ASN A 67 4.76 -21.84 10.73
C ASN A 67 4.18 -22.65 9.55
N LYS A 68 3.76 -21.96 8.47
CA LYS A 68 3.19 -22.60 7.28
C LYS A 68 4.24 -22.99 6.24
N PHE A 69 5.31 -22.20 6.12
CA PHE A 69 6.38 -22.32 5.15
C PHE A 69 7.74 -22.17 5.85
N PRO A 70 8.23 -23.22 6.55
CA PRO A 70 9.43 -23.13 7.38
C PRO A 70 10.63 -22.56 6.63
N GLY A 71 11.33 -21.61 7.26
CA GLY A 71 12.45 -20.87 6.71
C GLY A 71 12.07 -19.67 5.82
N LEU A 72 10.79 -19.37 5.59
CA LEU A 72 10.37 -18.15 4.87
C LEU A 72 10.40 -16.91 5.76
N GLY A 73 10.15 -17.04 7.07
CA GLY A 73 10.07 -15.93 8.03
C GLY A 73 11.38 -15.17 8.23
N LYS A 74 12.52 -15.76 7.86
CA LYS A 74 13.83 -15.08 7.81
C LYS A 74 13.98 -14.13 6.62
N ASN A 75 13.18 -14.33 5.57
CA ASN A 75 13.13 -13.51 4.34
C ASN A 75 11.97 -12.49 4.39
N ILE A 76 11.24 -12.41 5.52
CA ILE A 76 10.20 -11.42 5.75
C ILE A 76 10.85 -10.20 6.42
N LEU A 77 10.96 -9.13 5.64
CA LEU A 77 11.39 -7.81 6.03
C LEU A 77 10.17 -6.87 6.07
N GLY A 78 10.28 -5.76 6.79
CA GLY A 78 9.20 -4.78 6.88
C GLY A 78 9.67 -3.49 7.53
N GLU A 79 8.73 -2.56 7.71
CA GLU A 79 9.00 -1.24 8.28
C GLU A 79 9.42 -1.29 9.75
N GLU A 80 8.79 -2.15 10.55
CA GLU A 80 8.88 -2.06 12.01
C GLU A 80 9.97 -2.93 12.63
N SER A 81 10.58 -2.42 13.70
CA SER A 81 11.32 -3.25 14.65
C SER A 81 10.35 -3.97 15.59
N ASN A 82 10.69 -5.20 16.02
CA ASN A 82 9.90 -5.95 17.00
C ASN A 82 10.20 -5.58 18.47
N GLU A 83 10.85 -4.43 18.69
CA GLU A 83 11.02 -3.80 20.00
C GLU A 83 9.95 -2.71 20.18
N PHE A 84 9.22 -2.73 21.28
CA PHE A 84 8.30 -1.68 21.69
C PHE A 84 8.69 -1.16 23.08
N THR A 85 8.61 0.14 23.30
CA THR A 85 8.93 0.76 24.60
C THR A 85 7.64 1.05 25.36
N ASN A 86 7.45 0.51 26.57
CA ASN A 86 6.28 0.84 27.41
C ASN A 86 6.45 2.19 28.15
N ASP A 87 5.39 2.65 28.82
CA ASP A 87 5.38 3.92 29.57
C ASP A 87 6.40 3.98 30.73
N LEU A 88 6.91 2.82 31.18
CA LEU A 88 7.95 2.71 32.20
C LEU A 88 9.38 2.82 31.61
N GLY A 89 9.50 2.93 30.29
CA GLY A 89 10.78 2.94 29.57
C GLY A 89 11.38 1.55 29.36
N GLU A 90 10.62 0.48 29.64
CA GLU A 90 11.08 -0.90 29.44
C GLU A 90 10.96 -1.28 27.96
N LYS A 91 12.05 -1.82 27.41
CA LYS A 91 12.09 -2.39 26.06
C LYS A 91 11.51 -3.81 26.08
N ILE A 92 10.38 -4.01 25.42
CA ILE A 92 9.71 -5.30 25.29
C ILE A 92 9.88 -5.80 23.86
N ILE A 93 10.44 -7.00 23.71
CA ILE A 93 10.50 -7.69 22.41
C ILE A 93 9.17 -8.39 22.18
N LEU A 94 8.37 -7.85 21.26
CA LEU A 94 7.10 -8.43 20.85
C LEU A 94 7.34 -9.61 19.94
N ARG A 95 6.70 -10.73 20.28
CA ARG A 95 6.58 -11.94 19.48
C ARG A 95 5.20 -12.51 19.75
N LEU A 96 4.55 -13.04 18.73
CA LEU A 96 3.40 -13.91 18.95
C LEU A 96 3.85 -15.12 19.79
N CYS A 97 3.12 -15.43 20.85
CA CYS A 97 3.36 -16.58 21.71
C CYS A 97 2.59 -17.82 21.20
N PRO A 98 3.00 -19.05 21.55
CA PRO A 98 2.27 -20.27 21.17
C PRO A 98 0.81 -20.32 21.62
N THR A 99 0.47 -19.70 22.76
CA THR A 99 -0.88 -19.72 23.33
C THR A 99 -1.50 -18.32 23.47
N GLU A 100 -2.83 -18.26 23.58
CA GLU A 100 -3.56 -17.01 23.86
C GLU A 100 -3.17 -16.47 25.23
N GLU A 101 -3.05 -17.32 26.24
CA GLU A 101 -2.69 -16.98 27.61
C GLU A 101 -1.30 -16.31 27.71
N GLU A 102 -0.27 -16.91 27.10
CA GLU A 102 1.08 -16.29 27.05
C GLU A 102 1.07 -14.95 26.30
N THR A 103 0.21 -14.82 25.29
CA THR A 103 0.04 -13.57 24.53
C THR A 103 -0.64 -12.50 25.38
N VAL A 104 -1.63 -12.86 26.22
CA VAL A 104 -2.24 -11.97 27.20
C VAL A 104 -1.21 -11.50 28.23
N GLU A 105 -0.34 -12.39 28.73
CA GLU A 105 0.72 -12.00 29.67
C GLU A 105 1.74 -11.04 29.05
N LEU A 106 2.15 -11.27 27.80
CA LEU A 106 3.06 -10.38 27.08
C LEU A 106 2.43 -9.01 26.84
N LEU A 107 1.21 -8.97 26.29
CA LEU A 107 0.50 -7.71 26.03
C LEU A 107 0.17 -6.97 27.33
N SER A 108 -0.09 -7.67 28.44
CA SER A 108 -0.32 -7.02 29.74
C SER A 108 0.90 -6.25 30.24
N LYS A 109 2.13 -6.65 29.89
CA LYS A 109 3.36 -5.90 30.23
C LYS A 109 3.54 -4.65 29.38
N VAL A 110 3.08 -4.69 28.13
CA VAL A 110 3.09 -3.52 27.23
C VAL A 110 2.00 -2.53 27.61
N LEU A 111 0.82 -3.02 28.02
CA LEU A 111 -0.39 -2.24 28.28
C LEU A 111 -0.58 -1.89 29.76
N ASN A 112 0.51 -1.74 30.52
CA ASN A 112 0.50 -1.35 31.95
C ASN A 112 -0.48 -2.16 32.84
N GLY A 113 -0.60 -3.46 32.59
CA GLY A 113 -1.51 -4.36 33.31
C GLY A 113 -2.96 -4.36 32.80
N ASN A 114 -3.27 -3.72 31.66
CA ASN A 114 -4.63 -3.72 31.11
C ASN A 114 -5.00 -5.10 30.52
N LYS A 115 -5.54 -5.94 31.39
CA LYS A 115 -5.95 -7.31 31.06
C LYS A 115 -7.07 -7.37 30.01
N LEU A 116 -8.07 -6.49 30.06
CA LEU A 116 -9.19 -6.49 29.10
C LEU A 116 -8.73 -6.18 27.66
N ALA A 117 -7.81 -5.22 27.50
CA ALA A 117 -7.21 -4.89 26.22
C ALA A 117 -6.34 -6.06 25.70
N SER A 118 -5.55 -6.65 26.60
CA SER A 118 -4.64 -7.76 26.31
C SER A 118 -5.41 -9.02 25.87
N GLU A 119 -6.49 -9.38 26.56
CA GLU A 119 -7.40 -10.47 26.21
C GLU A 119 -8.08 -10.21 24.85
N ALA A 120 -8.58 -9.00 24.61
CA ALA A 120 -9.22 -8.66 23.34
C ALA A 120 -8.26 -8.76 22.14
N LEU A 121 -7.02 -8.30 22.29
CA LEU A 121 -5.99 -8.37 21.25
C LEU A 121 -5.45 -9.79 21.07
N ALA A 122 -5.10 -10.49 22.15
CA ALA A 122 -4.62 -11.88 22.09
C ALA A 122 -5.63 -12.79 21.39
N LYS A 123 -6.92 -12.66 21.72
CA LYS A 123 -7.99 -13.41 21.06
C LYS A 123 -8.05 -13.18 19.55
N VAL A 124 -7.94 -11.93 19.08
CA VAL A 124 -7.94 -11.60 17.64
C VAL A 124 -6.67 -12.09 16.94
N VAL A 125 -5.54 -12.07 17.66
CA VAL A 125 -4.24 -12.58 17.21
C VAL A 125 -4.19 -14.10 17.13
N HIS A 126 -4.95 -14.82 17.96
CA HIS A 126 -5.07 -16.28 17.93
C HIS A 126 -6.25 -16.79 17.07
N GLN A 127 -7.22 -15.93 16.75
CA GLN A 127 -8.35 -16.30 15.91
C GLN A 127 -7.91 -16.78 14.51
N ASP A 128 -8.42 -17.95 14.12
CA ASP A 128 -8.33 -18.44 12.75
C ASP A 128 -9.22 -17.64 11.80
N VAL A 129 -8.68 -17.30 10.62
CA VAL A 129 -9.39 -16.52 9.60
C VAL A 129 -9.53 -17.35 8.33
N THR A 130 -10.78 -17.62 7.95
CA THR A 130 -11.11 -18.25 6.68
C THR A 130 -11.23 -17.18 5.59
N PHE A 131 -10.31 -17.21 4.63
CA PHE A 131 -10.39 -16.44 3.38
C PHE A 131 -10.49 -17.41 2.20
N THR A 132 -11.40 -17.15 1.28
CA THR A 132 -11.64 -17.93 0.05
C THR A 132 -11.81 -17.00 -1.14
N ASP A 133 -11.11 -17.28 -2.23
CA ASP A 133 -11.29 -16.63 -3.52
C ASP A 133 -11.38 -17.72 -4.60
N PRO A 134 -12.55 -17.91 -5.25
CA PRO A 134 -12.73 -18.96 -6.25
C PRO A 134 -11.73 -18.90 -7.41
N THR A 135 -11.22 -17.71 -7.73
CA THR A 135 -10.20 -17.49 -8.75
C THR A 135 -8.91 -18.21 -8.35
N LEU A 136 -8.45 -18.03 -7.10
CA LEU A 136 -7.25 -18.68 -6.59
C LEU A 136 -7.44 -20.18 -6.39
N ASP A 137 -8.64 -20.64 -6.06
CA ASP A 137 -8.93 -22.07 -5.91
C ASP A 137 -8.70 -22.85 -7.21
N SER A 138 -8.97 -22.23 -8.37
CA SER A 138 -8.73 -22.78 -9.71
C SER A 138 -7.27 -22.76 -10.19
N ILE A 139 -6.34 -22.19 -9.42
CA ILE A 139 -4.98 -21.85 -9.90
C ILE A 139 -3.93 -22.69 -9.18
N GLU A 140 -3.05 -23.31 -9.96
CA GLU A 140 -1.93 -24.11 -9.47
C GLU A 140 -0.59 -23.60 -10.00
N ILE A 141 0.01 -22.67 -9.26
CA ILE A 141 1.36 -22.14 -9.57
C ILE A 141 2.31 -22.59 -8.47
N SER A 142 3.48 -23.11 -8.85
CA SER A 142 4.58 -23.39 -7.93
C SER A 142 5.68 -22.36 -8.15
N ILE A 143 6.09 -21.68 -7.08
CA ILE A 143 7.24 -20.78 -7.06
C ILE A 143 8.18 -21.32 -5.97
N PRO A 144 9.48 -21.56 -6.26
CA PRO A 144 10.42 -22.03 -5.26
C PRO A 144 10.51 -21.06 -4.08
N GLN A 145 10.50 -21.56 -2.83
CA GLN A 145 10.46 -20.71 -1.64
C GLN A 145 11.79 -19.98 -1.39
N ASP A 146 12.90 -20.58 -1.82
CA ASP A 146 14.27 -20.12 -1.65
C ASP A 146 14.62 -18.87 -2.48
N ILE A 147 13.84 -18.56 -3.52
CA ILE A 147 13.98 -17.32 -4.30
C ILE A 147 13.10 -16.18 -3.77
N LEU A 148 12.28 -16.37 -2.73
CA LEU A 148 11.29 -15.38 -2.28
C LEU A 148 11.78 -14.51 -1.13
N GLY A 149 11.74 -13.20 -1.35
CA GLY A 149 11.77 -12.17 -0.31
C GLY A 149 10.39 -11.56 -0.12
N ILE A 150 10.07 -11.10 1.09
CA ILE A 150 8.80 -10.44 1.40
C ILE A 150 9.06 -9.10 2.07
N TRP A 151 8.39 -8.06 1.59
CA TRP A 151 8.29 -6.75 2.22
C TRP A 151 6.89 -6.56 2.80
N VAL A 152 6.82 -6.15 4.07
CA VAL A 152 5.58 -5.87 4.80
C VAL A 152 5.53 -4.40 5.22
N ASP A 153 4.46 -3.72 4.85
CA ASP A 153 3.99 -2.51 5.53
C ASP A 153 2.77 -2.94 6.37
N PRO A 154 2.88 -2.91 7.71
CA PRO A 154 1.82 -3.42 8.57
C PRO A 154 0.57 -2.53 8.56
N ILE A 155 0.70 -1.19 8.55
CA ILE A 155 -0.42 -0.24 8.50
C ILE A 155 0.01 1.07 7.79
N ASP A 156 0.02 1.06 6.45
CA ASP A 156 0.28 2.25 5.63
C ASP A 156 -0.67 3.38 6.04
N SER A 157 -0.11 4.59 6.05
CA SER A 157 -0.78 5.79 6.50
C SER A 157 -1.12 5.80 8.00
N THR A 158 -0.20 5.33 8.85
CA THR A 158 -0.29 5.33 10.33
C THR A 158 -0.87 6.63 10.90
N TYR A 159 -0.53 7.81 10.36
CA TYR A 159 -1.14 9.10 10.75
C TYR A 159 -2.68 9.14 10.57
N GLN A 160 -3.21 8.63 9.46
CA GLN A 160 -4.67 8.54 9.24
C GLN A 160 -5.30 7.46 10.11
N TYR A 161 -4.59 6.34 10.29
CA TYR A 161 -4.98 5.29 11.22
C TYR A 161 -5.11 5.80 12.65
N ILE A 162 -4.19 6.67 13.10
CA ILE A 162 -4.25 7.34 14.40
C ILE A 162 -5.39 8.35 14.44
N LYS A 163 -5.44 9.28 13.47
CA LYS A 163 -6.45 10.35 13.40
C LYS A 163 -7.89 9.83 13.36
N GLY A 164 -8.13 8.68 12.76
CA GLY A 164 -9.38 7.94 12.95
C GLY A 164 -10.62 8.49 12.24
N SER A 165 -10.50 9.50 11.38
CA SER A 165 -11.66 10.13 10.73
C SER A 165 -12.41 9.13 9.83
N ALA A 166 -13.68 8.89 10.17
CA ALA A 166 -14.56 7.90 9.52
C ALA A 166 -15.50 8.53 8.47
N ASP A 167 -15.76 9.83 8.61
CA ASP A 167 -16.82 10.62 7.97
C ASP A 167 -16.35 11.41 6.73
N ILE A 168 -15.09 11.22 6.32
CA ILE A 168 -14.52 11.87 5.14
C ILE A 168 -15.23 11.42 3.87
N LYS A 169 -15.65 12.36 3.04
CA LYS A 169 -16.24 12.09 1.72
C LYS A 169 -15.16 11.97 0.65
N SER A 170 -15.31 10.99 -0.24
CA SER A 170 -14.47 10.85 -1.43
C SER A 170 -14.75 11.95 -2.46
N ASN A 171 -13.72 12.45 -3.12
CA ASN A 171 -13.85 13.20 -4.38
C ASN A 171 -13.72 12.21 -5.56
N GLN A 172 -14.77 12.04 -6.37
CA GLN A 172 -14.81 11.10 -7.51
C GLN A 172 -14.33 9.67 -7.16
N GLY A 173 -14.71 9.18 -5.96
CA GLY A 173 -14.31 7.85 -5.45
C GLY A 173 -12.96 7.79 -4.74
N ILE A 174 -12.16 8.86 -4.78
CA ILE A 174 -10.84 8.95 -4.13
C ILE A 174 -10.98 9.69 -2.79
N PHE A 175 -10.59 9.04 -1.69
CA PHE A 175 -10.60 9.64 -0.37
C PHE A 175 -9.33 10.50 -0.16
N PRO A 176 -9.45 11.78 0.23
CA PRO A 176 -8.27 12.62 0.44
C PRO A 176 -7.56 12.34 1.77
N SER A 177 -8.29 11.81 2.75
CA SER A 177 -7.83 11.45 4.10
C SER A 177 -8.86 10.54 4.76
N GLY A 178 -8.64 10.15 6.02
CA GLY A 178 -9.53 9.27 6.78
C GLY A 178 -9.09 7.81 6.76
N LEU A 179 -9.80 6.97 7.52
CA LEU A 179 -9.48 5.55 7.68
C LEU A 179 -9.49 4.77 6.36
N GLN A 180 -10.21 5.25 5.35
CA GLN A 180 -10.21 4.67 4.00
C GLN A 180 -8.83 4.75 3.32
N CYS A 181 -7.92 5.62 3.76
CA CYS A 181 -6.56 5.72 3.25
C CYS A 181 -5.57 4.73 3.90
N VAL A 182 -6.04 3.85 4.79
CA VAL A 182 -5.20 2.89 5.53
C VAL A 182 -5.18 1.55 4.82
N THR A 183 -3.99 1.00 4.57
CA THR A 183 -3.81 -0.30 3.91
C THR A 183 -2.72 -1.14 4.55
N ILE A 184 -2.91 -2.46 4.64
CA ILE A 184 -1.86 -3.43 4.93
C ILE A 184 -1.26 -3.87 3.60
N LEU A 185 0.06 -3.81 3.45
CA LEU A 185 0.75 -4.17 2.21
C LEU A 185 1.68 -5.36 2.46
N ILE A 186 1.51 -6.41 1.66
CA ILE A 186 2.43 -7.56 1.68
C ILE A 186 2.86 -7.83 0.24
N GLY A 187 4.11 -7.49 -0.07
CA GLY A 187 4.71 -7.66 -1.39
C GLY A 187 5.77 -8.76 -1.36
N VAL A 188 5.69 -9.69 -2.31
CA VAL A 188 6.68 -10.76 -2.50
C VAL A 188 7.49 -10.46 -3.75
N TYR A 189 8.81 -10.57 -3.66
CA TYR A 189 9.73 -10.32 -4.75
C TYR A 189 10.76 -11.45 -4.89
N ASP A 190 11.37 -11.51 -6.06
CA ASP A 190 12.47 -12.42 -6.36
C ASP A 190 13.80 -11.89 -5.78
N LEU A 191 14.48 -12.69 -4.96
CA LEU A 191 15.71 -12.28 -4.27
C LEU A 191 16.91 -12.06 -5.20
N GLN A 192 16.93 -12.66 -6.38
CA GLN A 192 18.06 -12.61 -7.30
C GLN A 192 17.95 -11.45 -8.30
N THR A 193 16.73 -11.13 -8.72
CA THR A 193 16.42 -10.11 -9.73
C THR A 193 15.77 -8.86 -9.16
N GLY A 194 15.21 -8.94 -7.95
CA GLY A 194 14.47 -7.87 -7.31
C GLY A 194 13.09 -7.59 -7.89
N VAL A 195 12.60 -8.42 -8.82
CA VAL A 195 11.31 -8.21 -9.48
C VAL A 195 10.16 -8.60 -8.54
N PRO A 196 9.13 -7.76 -8.35
CA PRO A 196 7.98 -8.13 -7.52
C PRO A 196 7.07 -9.12 -8.26
N LEU A 197 6.74 -10.22 -7.57
CA LEU A 197 6.08 -11.41 -8.10
C LEU A 197 4.62 -11.56 -7.63
N MET A 198 4.35 -11.26 -6.36
CA MET A 198 3.00 -11.36 -5.77
C MET A 198 2.75 -10.17 -4.86
N GLY A 199 1.51 -9.72 -4.77
CA GLY A 199 1.13 -8.61 -3.90
C GLY A 199 -0.25 -8.80 -3.30
N VAL A 200 -0.39 -8.38 -2.05
CA VAL A 200 -1.66 -8.27 -1.32
C VAL A 200 -1.76 -6.85 -0.76
N ILE A 201 -2.88 -6.18 -1.03
CA ILE A 201 -3.30 -4.93 -0.40
C ILE A 201 -4.62 -5.21 0.32
N ASN A 202 -4.65 -5.09 1.64
CA ASN A 202 -5.89 -5.18 2.40
C ASN A 202 -6.23 -3.81 2.98
N GLN A 203 -7.37 -3.24 2.60
CA GLN A 203 -7.89 -1.98 3.15
C GLN A 203 -8.85 -2.34 4.30
N PRO A 204 -8.49 -2.17 5.60
CA PRO A 204 -9.31 -2.68 6.70
C PRO A 204 -10.63 -1.93 6.88
N PHE A 205 -10.68 -0.67 6.40
CA PHE A 205 -11.75 0.30 6.61
C PHE A 205 -12.29 0.81 5.26
N VAL A 206 -13.22 0.09 4.64
CA VAL A 206 -13.83 0.50 3.35
C VAL A 206 -15.20 1.12 3.57
N SER A 207 -16.06 0.40 4.30
CA SER A 207 -17.42 0.87 4.63
C SER A 207 -17.73 0.56 6.09
N GLN A 208 -18.38 1.51 6.76
CA GLN A 208 -18.88 1.34 8.12
C GLN A 208 -20.39 1.15 8.10
N ASP A 209 -20.88 0.13 8.81
CA ASP A 209 -22.30 -0.04 9.07
C ASP A 209 -22.73 0.96 10.16
N LEU A 210 -23.65 1.87 9.81
CA LEU A 210 -24.03 2.99 10.70
C LEU A 210 -24.80 2.56 11.96
N ASN A 211 -25.38 1.35 11.98
CA ASN A 211 -26.16 0.85 13.13
C ASN A 211 -25.28 0.11 14.13
N THR A 212 -24.30 -0.64 13.64
CA THR A 212 -23.39 -1.48 14.46
C THR A 212 -22.01 -0.86 14.65
N LEU A 213 -21.71 0.24 13.95
CA LEU A 213 -20.40 0.90 13.86
C LEU A 213 -19.26 0.00 13.37
N ARG A 214 -19.58 -1.19 12.84
CA ARG A 214 -18.59 -2.17 12.37
C ARG A 214 -18.09 -1.82 10.98
N TRP A 215 -16.77 -1.94 10.81
CA TRP A 215 -16.12 -1.78 9.52
C TRP A 215 -16.06 -3.08 8.75
N LYS A 216 -16.27 -2.98 7.43
CA LYS A 216 -15.93 -4.01 6.44
C LYS A 216 -14.73 -3.51 5.64
N GLY A 217 -13.74 -4.39 5.47
CA GLY A 217 -12.57 -4.15 4.63
C GLY A 217 -12.78 -4.65 3.19
N GLN A 218 -11.73 -4.56 2.38
CA GLN A 218 -11.64 -5.18 1.06
C GLN A 218 -10.18 -5.56 0.78
N CYS A 219 -9.99 -6.76 0.23
CA CYS A 219 -8.67 -7.28 -0.11
C CYS A 219 -8.46 -7.31 -1.64
N TYR A 220 -7.27 -6.96 -2.07
CA TYR A 220 -6.83 -6.95 -3.46
C TYR A 220 -5.54 -7.75 -3.60
N TRP A 221 -5.41 -8.52 -4.66
CA TRP A 221 -4.21 -9.31 -4.89
C TRP A 221 -3.85 -9.41 -6.37
N GLY A 222 -2.60 -9.80 -6.62
CA GLY A 222 -2.06 -10.04 -7.94
C GLY A 222 -0.82 -10.92 -7.90
N LEU A 223 -0.59 -11.65 -8.99
CA LEU A 223 0.58 -12.48 -9.22
C LEU A 223 1.02 -12.33 -10.67
N SER A 224 2.32 -12.09 -10.86
CA SER A 224 3.02 -12.01 -12.14
C SER A 224 4.25 -12.91 -12.06
N TYR A 225 4.17 -14.11 -12.63
CA TYR A 225 5.25 -15.10 -12.61
C TYR A 225 5.28 -15.87 -13.93
N MET A 226 6.42 -15.78 -14.63
CA MET A 226 6.57 -16.25 -16.01
C MET A 226 5.42 -15.70 -16.89
N ASP A 227 4.78 -16.52 -17.70
CA ASP A 227 3.64 -16.12 -18.54
C ASP A 227 2.33 -15.93 -17.76
N THR A 228 2.29 -16.27 -16.47
CA THR A 228 1.05 -16.21 -15.67
C THR A 228 0.88 -14.86 -15.00
N ASN A 229 -0.19 -14.16 -15.39
CA ASN A 229 -0.56 -12.84 -14.87
C ASN A 229 -2.03 -12.86 -14.46
N ILE A 230 -2.29 -12.72 -13.16
CA ILE A 230 -3.61 -12.88 -12.54
C ILE A 230 -3.81 -11.85 -11.43
N HIS A 231 -5.04 -11.38 -11.23
CA HIS A 231 -5.37 -10.38 -10.19
C HIS A 231 -6.83 -10.44 -9.76
N SER A 232 -7.12 -9.97 -8.54
CA SER A 232 -8.46 -10.01 -7.93
C SER A 232 -9.50 -9.12 -8.60
N LEU A 233 -9.08 -8.05 -9.29
CA LEU A 233 -10.00 -7.15 -9.98
C LEU A 233 -10.59 -7.85 -11.21
N GLN A 234 -11.81 -8.34 -11.07
CA GLN A 234 -12.63 -8.72 -12.21
C GLN A 234 -12.72 -7.53 -13.17
N ARG A 235 -12.58 -7.79 -14.47
CA ARG A 235 -13.00 -6.82 -15.48
C ARG A 235 -14.48 -6.57 -15.24
N LEU A 236 -14.89 -5.31 -15.06
CA LEU A 236 -16.30 -4.97 -15.20
C LEU A 236 -16.68 -5.28 -16.64
N ASP A 237 -17.36 -6.40 -16.86
CA ASP A 237 -18.02 -6.66 -18.12
C ASP A 237 -18.94 -5.47 -18.40
N SER A 238 -18.74 -4.84 -19.56
CA SER A 238 -19.40 -3.62 -20.01
C SER A 238 -20.89 -3.83 -20.39
N THR A 239 -21.53 -4.80 -19.74
CA THR A 239 -22.88 -5.31 -20.01
C THR A 239 -23.86 -5.04 -18.85
N ARG A 240 -23.43 -4.45 -17.73
CA ARG A 240 -24.35 -4.00 -16.66
C ARG A 240 -25.12 -2.74 -17.08
N LYS A 241 -26.24 -3.00 -17.77
CA LYS A 241 -27.43 -2.15 -17.93
C LYS A 241 -27.23 -0.76 -18.52
N ASN A 242 -27.12 -0.72 -19.84
CA ASN A 242 -27.36 0.48 -20.65
C ASN A 242 -28.88 0.79 -20.79
N SER A 243 -29.64 0.62 -19.70
CA SER A 243 -31.11 0.60 -19.68
C SER A 243 -31.64 0.99 -18.30
N GLU A 244 -31.70 2.30 -18.03
CA GLU A 244 -32.62 2.98 -17.07
C GLU A 244 -32.25 4.48 -16.85
N ALA A 245 -31.10 4.95 -17.35
CA ALA A 245 -30.65 6.35 -17.23
C ALA A 245 -30.64 7.14 -18.56
N ARG A 246 -31.47 6.77 -19.54
CA ARG A 246 -31.48 7.40 -20.89
C ARG A 246 -32.78 8.12 -21.28
N SER A 247 -33.64 8.39 -20.31
CA SER A 247 -34.78 9.30 -20.44
C SER A 247 -34.51 10.56 -19.62
N GLN A 248 -34.55 11.73 -20.27
CA GLN A 248 -34.29 13.08 -19.71
C GLN A 248 -32.81 13.49 -19.51
N MET A 249 -32.04 13.52 -20.60
CA MET A 249 -31.07 14.60 -20.80
C MET A 249 -31.52 15.41 -22.03
N THR A 250 -31.90 16.65 -21.78
CA THR A 250 -32.13 17.67 -22.82
C THR A 250 -30.86 17.90 -23.64
N GLU A 251 -31.04 18.16 -24.93
CA GLU A 251 -29.97 18.61 -25.83
C GLU A 251 -29.41 19.95 -25.34
N ASN A 252 -28.35 19.90 -24.52
CA ASN A 252 -27.51 21.05 -24.22
C ASN A 252 -26.11 20.76 -24.74
N THR A 253 -25.68 21.60 -25.67
CA THR A 253 -24.33 21.65 -26.22
C THR A 253 -23.26 21.73 -25.13
N SER A 254 -22.59 20.63 -24.81
CA SER A 254 -21.26 20.66 -24.20
C SER A 254 -20.20 20.59 -25.29
N SER A 255 -19.19 21.45 -25.18
CA SER A 255 -18.24 21.77 -26.24
C SER A 255 -17.09 20.76 -26.32
N GLU A 256 -16.36 20.80 -27.44
CA GLU A 256 -15.14 20.01 -27.67
C GLU A 256 -14.00 20.26 -26.66
N ALA A 257 -14.20 21.19 -25.70
CA ALA A 257 -13.24 21.57 -24.67
C ALA A 257 -13.01 20.52 -23.57
N GLU A 258 -13.97 19.61 -23.32
CA GLU A 258 -13.86 18.57 -22.26
C GLU A 258 -12.79 17.50 -22.55
N ARG A 259 -12.20 17.47 -23.76
CA ARG A 259 -11.12 16.53 -24.14
C ARG A 259 -9.71 17.12 -24.07
N SER A 260 -9.54 18.29 -23.46
CA SER A 260 -8.25 19.00 -23.38
C SER A 260 -7.17 18.28 -22.56
N HIS A 261 -7.55 17.46 -21.57
CA HIS A 261 -6.61 16.85 -20.62
C HIS A 261 -6.83 15.32 -20.53
N PRO A 262 -5.97 14.49 -21.16
CA PRO A 262 -6.24 13.06 -21.32
C PRO A 262 -6.03 12.21 -20.05
N PHE A 263 -5.29 12.71 -19.05
CA PHE A 263 -4.87 11.93 -17.88
C PHE A 263 -5.51 12.42 -16.57
N SER A 264 -5.54 11.53 -15.59
CA SER A 264 -5.78 11.82 -14.18
C SER A 264 -4.62 11.35 -13.33
N ALA A 265 -4.28 12.11 -12.28
CA ALA A 265 -3.18 11.81 -11.38
C ALA A 265 -3.62 11.88 -9.92
N VAL A 266 -3.07 11.01 -9.07
CA VAL A 266 -3.09 11.18 -7.60
C VAL A 266 -1.70 11.54 -7.09
N ILE A 267 -1.64 12.46 -6.12
CA ILE A 267 -0.40 12.98 -5.52
C ILE A 267 -0.48 13.10 -3.99
N SER A 268 0.69 13.23 -3.36
CA SER A 268 0.79 13.67 -1.96
C SER A 268 0.35 15.13 -1.81
N THR A 269 -0.14 15.52 -0.63
CA THR A 269 -0.34 16.94 -0.29
C THR A 269 0.99 17.72 -0.36
N SER A 270 2.06 17.07 0.11
CA SER A 270 3.45 17.53 0.19
C SER A 270 4.24 17.48 -1.13
N GLU A 271 3.60 17.27 -2.28
CA GLU A 271 4.30 17.17 -3.57
C GLU A 271 5.02 18.48 -3.93
N LYS A 272 6.04 18.46 -4.80
CA LYS A 272 6.76 19.67 -5.25
C LYS A 272 5.87 20.55 -6.12
N ASP A 273 5.96 21.87 -5.96
CA ASP A 273 5.12 22.81 -6.72
C ASP A 273 5.44 22.82 -8.23
N THR A 274 6.68 22.52 -8.62
CA THR A 274 7.07 22.29 -10.02
C THR A 274 6.33 21.11 -10.64
N ILE A 275 6.26 19.98 -9.92
CA ILE A 275 5.52 18.79 -10.33
C ILE A 275 4.01 19.10 -10.39
N LYS A 276 3.45 19.78 -9.38
CA LYS A 276 2.03 20.21 -9.39
C LYS A 276 1.74 21.09 -10.61
N ALA A 277 2.58 22.08 -10.90
CA ALA A 277 2.37 23.00 -12.02
C ALA A 277 2.41 22.29 -13.38
N ALA A 278 3.36 21.35 -13.57
CA ALA A 278 3.41 20.53 -14.78
C ALA A 278 2.19 19.61 -14.89
N LEU A 279 1.79 18.94 -13.81
CA LEU A 279 0.58 18.11 -13.76
C LEU A 279 -0.68 18.91 -14.11
N SER A 280 -0.84 20.15 -13.60
CA SER A 280 -2.00 21.00 -13.92
C SER A 280 -2.15 21.29 -15.41
N ARG A 281 -1.05 21.27 -16.18
CA ARG A 281 -1.08 21.42 -17.64
C ARG A 281 -1.36 20.11 -18.40
N VAL A 282 -1.13 18.95 -17.78
CA VAL A 282 -1.30 17.61 -18.38
C VAL A 282 -2.65 16.97 -18.02
N CYS A 283 -3.07 17.14 -16.77
CA CYS A 283 -4.27 16.52 -16.18
C CYS A 283 -5.42 17.53 -15.93
N GLY A 284 -5.16 18.83 -16.04
CA GLY A 284 -6.13 19.87 -15.71
C GLY A 284 -6.62 19.75 -14.27
N GLU A 285 -7.93 19.73 -14.08
CA GLU A 285 -8.57 19.57 -12.77
C GLU A 285 -8.55 18.12 -12.24
N ARG A 286 -8.14 17.13 -13.05
CA ARG A 286 -8.15 15.69 -12.68
C ARG A 286 -6.92 15.30 -11.83
N ILE A 287 -6.56 16.15 -10.87
CA ILE A 287 -5.45 15.94 -9.92
C ILE A 287 -6.02 15.79 -8.52
N PHE A 288 -5.90 14.59 -7.98
CA PHE A 288 -6.42 14.24 -6.67
C PHE A 288 -5.28 14.22 -5.65
N ARG A 289 -5.58 14.65 -4.42
CA ARG A 289 -4.66 14.57 -3.28
C ARG A 289 -5.15 13.48 -2.35
N ALA A 290 -4.28 12.56 -1.93
CA ALA A 290 -4.64 11.49 -1.01
C ALA A 290 -3.51 11.09 -0.05
N ALA A 291 -3.88 10.70 1.16
CA ALA A 291 -3.00 10.02 2.13
C ALA A 291 -2.72 8.55 1.71
N GLY A 292 -1.86 7.85 2.45
CA GLY A 292 -1.43 6.45 2.19
C GLY A 292 -0.63 6.23 0.89
N ALA A 293 0.59 5.71 0.98
CA ALA A 293 1.38 5.37 -0.21
C ALA A 293 0.79 4.14 -0.93
N GLY A 294 0.38 3.14 -0.14
CA GLY A 294 -0.41 2.00 -0.58
C GLY A 294 -1.77 2.41 -1.11
N TYR A 295 -2.50 3.27 -0.40
CA TYR A 295 -3.82 3.75 -0.88
C TYR A 295 -3.75 4.50 -2.22
N LYS A 296 -2.77 5.40 -2.41
CA LYS A 296 -2.56 6.07 -3.72
C LYS A 296 -2.27 5.07 -4.84
N SER A 297 -1.46 4.06 -4.55
CA SER A 297 -1.15 2.98 -5.49
C SER A 297 -2.40 2.12 -5.79
N LEU A 298 -3.24 1.88 -4.78
CA LEU A 298 -4.52 1.18 -4.92
C LEU A 298 -5.49 1.94 -5.84
N CYS A 299 -5.51 3.28 -5.82
CA CYS A 299 -6.32 4.07 -6.77
C CYS A 299 -5.90 3.83 -8.23
N VAL A 300 -4.62 3.60 -8.52
CA VAL A 300 -4.14 3.21 -9.88
C VAL A 300 -4.54 1.78 -10.21
N VAL A 301 -4.36 0.84 -9.28
CA VAL A 301 -4.78 -0.57 -9.42
C VAL A 301 -6.28 -0.67 -9.74
N GLN A 302 -7.11 0.09 -9.04
CA GLN A 302 -8.55 0.17 -9.27
C GLN A 302 -8.93 0.87 -10.59
N GLY A 303 -8.04 1.69 -11.16
CA GLY A 303 -8.34 2.54 -12.31
C GLY A 303 -9.21 3.76 -11.95
N LEU A 304 -9.15 4.24 -10.71
CA LEU A 304 -9.74 5.52 -10.29
C LEU A 304 -8.90 6.70 -10.83
N VAL A 305 -7.60 6.51 -10.98
CA VAL A 305 -6.68 7.42 -11.66
C VAL A 305 -5.78 6.66 -12.64
N ASP A 306 -5.27 7.36 -13.65
CA ASP A 306 -4.33 6.79 -14.62
C ASP A 306 -2.92 6.64 -14.02
N ILE A 307 -2.50 7.59 -13.17
CA ILE A 307 -1.14 7.74 -12.65
C ILE A 307 -1.15 8.05 -11.13
N TYR A 308 -0.22 7.45 -10.39
CA TYR A 308 0.26 7.98 -9.10
C TYR A 308 1.71 8.43 -9.30
N ILE A 309 2.01 9.69 -8.96
CA ILE A 309 3.37 10.24 -8.98
C ILE A 309 3.75 10.76 -7.59
N PHE A 310 5.02 10.56 -7.22
CA PHE A 310 5.63 11.07 -6.00
C PHE A 310 7.08 11.43 -6.25
N SER A 311 7.52 12.66 -5.96
CA SER A 311 8.87 13.13 -6.33
C SER A 311 9.92 13.18 -5.22
N GLU A 312 9.59 12.71 -4.01
CA GLU A 312 10.51 12.71 -2.87
C GLU A 312 11.04 11.31 -2.55
N ASP A 313 12.24 11.27 -1.97
CA ASP A 313 12.96 10.05 -1.58
C ASP A 313 12.42 9.47 -0.23
N THR A 314 11.12 9.63 0.04
CA THR A 314 10.44 9.31 1.33
C THR A 314 9.29 8.31 1.18
N THR A 315 9.39 7.45 0.16
CA THR A 315 8.69 6.16 0.10
C THR A 315 9.71 5.02 0.12
N PHE A 316 9.31 3.83 0.56
CA PHE A 316 10.21 2.70 0.77
C PHE A 316 9.78 1.44 0.00
N LYS A 317 10.57 0.37 0.13
CA LYS A 317 10.28 -0.93 -0.49
C LYS A 317 8.95 -1.53 -0.02
N TRP A 318 8.61 -1.38 1.26
CA TRP A 318 7.35 -1.86 1.83
C TRP A 318 6.12 -1.13 1.29
N ASP A 319 6.15 0.20 1.17
CA ASP A 319 5.08 1.04 0.58
C ASP A 319 4.64 0.62 -0.83
N SER A 320 5.54 -0.01 -1.59
CA SER A 320 5.45 -0.10 -3.06
C SER A 320 5.46 -1.54 -3.59
N CYS A 321 6.15 -2.49 -2.94
CA CYS A 321 6.34 -3.85 -3.45
C CYS A 321 4.99 -4.56 -3.76
N ALA A 322 4.05 -4.50 -2.81
CA ALA A 322 2.74 -5.14 -2.96
C ALA A 322 1.95 -4.59 -4.15
N ALA A 323 1.82 -3.26 -4.22
CA ALA A 323 1.07 -2.62 -5.30
C ALA A 323 1.75 -2.77 -6.66
N HIS A 324 3.09 -2.74 -6.71
CA HIS A 324 3.85 -2.98 -7.93
C HIS A 324 3.61 -4.39 -8.48
N ALA A 325 3.62 -5.43 -7.65
CA ALA A 325 3.28 -6.79 -8.09
C ALA A 325 1.87 -6.88 -8.72
N ILE A 326 0.87 -6.22 -8.13
CA ILE A 326 -0.50 -6.19 -8.67
C ILE A 326 -0.54 -5.44 -10.00
N LEU A 327 0.14 -4.29 -10.11
CA LEU A 327 0.21 -3.52 -11.35
C LEU A 327 0.91 -4.29 -12.47
N ARG A 328 1.97 -5.06 -12.18
CA ARG A 328 2.63 -5.94 -13.17
C ARG A 328 1.69 -6.99 -13.74
N ALA A 329 0.89 -7.64 -12.87
CA ALA A 329 -0.14 -8.59 -13.29
C ALA A 329 -1.22 -7.96 -14.20
N MET A 330 -1.33 -6.63 -14.24
CA MET A 330 -2.22 -5.87 -15.12
C MET A 330 -1.56 -5.36 -16.42
N GLY A 331 -0.25 -5.57 -16.62
CA GLY A 331 0.54 -4.96 -17.70
C GLY A 331 1.06 -3.54 -17.40
N GLY A 332 0.98 -3.13 -16.14
CA GLY A 332 1.55 -1.88 -15.60
C GLY A 332 2.86 -2.10 -14.85
N GLY A 333 3.17 -1.21 -13.92
CA GLY A 333 4.35 -1.30 -13.07
C GLY A 333 4.54 -0.07 -12.16
N MET A 334 5.73 0.03 -11.56
CA MET A 334 6.22 1.24 -10.91
C MET A 334 7.63 1.54 -11.37
N VAL A 335 7.87 2.76 -11.83
CA VAL A 335 9.17 3.23 -12.35
C VAL A 335 9.77 4.32 -11.48
N ASP A 336 11.09 4.41 -11.47
CA ASP A 336 11.83 5.54 -10.90
C ASP A 336 11.52 6.82 -11.69
N LEU A 337 11.04 7.86 -10.99
CA LEU A 337 10.69 9.14 -11.61
C LEU A 337 11.91 9.89 -12.13
N ARG A 338 13.02 9.91 -11.38
CA ARG A 338 14.23 10.66 -11.70
C ARG A 338 14.92 10.05 -12.93
N GLU A 339 15.05 8.73 -12.99
CA GLU A 339 15.57 8.04 -14.16
C GLU A 339 14.68 8.24 -15.39
N CYS A 340 13.35 8.22 -15.23
CA CYS A 340 12.42 8.54 -16.33
C CYS A 340 12.61 9.96 -16.87
N LEU A 341 12.83 10.95 -16.00
CA LEU A 341 13.03 12.36 -16.39
C LEU A 341 14.42 12.62 -16.99
N GLN A 342 15.43 11.81 -16.67
CA GLN A 342 16.80 11.91 -17.20
C GLN A 342 17.04 11.06 -18.47
N ARG A 343 15.98 10.44 -19.01
CA ARG A 343 16.08 9.44 -20.06
C ARG A 343 16.22 10.07 -21.46
N ASN A 344 17.38 9.84 -22.08
CA ASN A 344 17.66 10.22 -23.47
C ASN A 344 17.28 9.09 -24.45
N SER A 345 17.18 9.42 -25.74
CA SER A 345 16.87 8.48 -26.84
C SER A 345 17.88 7.35 -27.04
N GLU A 346 19.05 7.44 -26.41
CA GLU A 346 20.11 6.41 -26.43
C GLU A 346 19.98 5.40 -25.28
N MET A 347 19.18 5.69 -24.25
CA MET A 347 18.86 4.73 -23.20
C MET A 347 17.91 3.66 -23.77
N GLY A 348 18.15 2.38 -23.45
CA GLY A 348 17.47 1.23 -24.06
C GLY A 348 15.94 1.20 -23.93
N LEU A 349 15.27 0.19 -24.48
CA LEU A 349 13.80 0.18 -24.57
C LEU A 349 13.06 -0.06 -23.24
N ASP A 350 13.72 -0.55 -22.19
CA ASP A 350 13.06 -0.97 -20.95
C ASP A 350 12.95 0.16 -19.93
N LEU A 351 11.75 0.33 -19.36
CA LEU A 351 11.47 1.36 -18.36
C LEU A 351 12.17 1.03 -17.02
N PRO A 352 12.62 2.03 -16.24
CA PRO A 352 13.42 1.81 -15.03
C PRO A 352 12.50 1.36 -13.88
N GLN A 353 12.12 0.08 -13.88
CA GLN A 353 11.23 -0.49 -12.88
C GLN A 353 11.90 -0.48 -11.50
N LEU A 354 11.14 -0.17 -10.46
CA LEU A 354 11.61 -0.31 -9.08
C LEU A 354 11.97 -1.78 -8.77
N VAL A 355 13.16 -1.98 -8.19
CA VAL A 355 13.63 -3.28 -7.68
C VAL A 355 13.68 -3.29 -6.15
N TYR A 356 13.55 -4.50 -5.58
CA TYR A 356 13.31 -4.72 -4.15
C TYR A 356 14.41 -5.50 -3.41
N HIS A 357 15.45 -5.93 -4.12
CA HIS A 357 16.57 -6.72 -3.60
C HIS A 357 17.83 -5.92 -3.22
N VAL A 358 18.01 -4.72 -3.77
CA VAL A 358 19.21 -3.89 -3.53
C VAL A 358 18.90 -2.79 -2.54
N GLU A 359 19.86 -2.51 -1.66
CA GLU A 359 19.86 -1.33 -0.81
C GLU A 359 20.52 -0.12 -1.49
N ASN A 360 20.18 1.06 -1.00
CA ASN A 360 20.84 2.30 -1.38
C ASN A 360 22.25 2.38 -0.79
N GLU A 361 23.28 2.27 -1.63
CA GLU A 361 24.67 2.47 -1.20
C GLU A 361 24.87 3.80 -0.44
N GLY A 362 25.66 3.75 0.62
CA GLY A 362 25.98 4.89 1.48
C GLY A 362 24.83 5.43 2.35
N ALA A 363 23.63 4.84 2.27
CA ALA A 363 22.50 5.22 3.14
C ALA A 363 22.55 4.48 4.50
N ALA A 364 21.90 5.06 5.51
CA ALA A 364 21.82 4.51 6.87
C ALA A 364 20.35 4.40 7.33
N GLY A 365 20.10 3.56 8.34
CA GLY A 365 18.75 3.34 8.86
C GLY A 365 17.75 2.90 7.77
N VAL A 366 16.53 3.42 7.84
CA VAL A 366 15.46 3.14 6.85
C VAL A 366 15.77 3.64 5.44
N ASP A 367 16.62 4.67 5.26
CA ASP A 367 16.98 5.21 3.94
C ASP A 367 17.65 4.19 3.02
N ARG A 368 18.22 3.11 3.59
CA ARG A 368 18.74 1.94 2.84
C ARG A 368 17.69 1.35 1.90
N TRP A 369 16.41 1.45 2.26
CA TRP A 369 15.29 0.87 1.53
C TRP A 369 14.38 1.91 0.85
N ALA A 370 14.79 3.19 0.83
CA ALA A 370 14.04 4.25 0.16
C ALA A 370 14.01 4.08 -1.36
N ASN A 371 12.90 4.46 -1.99
CA ASN A 371 12.83 4.70 -3.43
C ASN A 371 13.37 6.10 -3.71
N LYS A 372 14.70 6.22 -3.72
CA LYS A 372 15.38 7.43 -4.20
C LYS A 372 14.90 7.76 -5.61
N GLY A 373 14.82 9.03 -5.96
CA GLY A 373 14.29 9.49 -7.25
C GLY A 373 12.80 9.77 -7.25
N GLY A 374 12.05 9.20 -6.29
CA GLY A 374 10.60 9.16 -6.35
C GLY A 374 10.11 8.12 -7.36
N LEU A 375 8.79 8.04 -7.55
CA LEU A 375 8.18 6.99 -8.35
C LEU A 375 7.00 7.47 -9.21
N ILE A 376 6.71 6.70 -10.26
CA ILE A 376 5.45 6.74 -11.00
C ILE A 376 4.84 5.33 -11.03
N ALA A 377 3.65 5.16 -10.47
CA ALA A 377 2.86 3.94 -10.61
C ALA A 377 1.80 4.10 -11.71
N TYR A 378 1.66 3.08 -12.55
CA TYR A 378 0.84 3.12 -13.77
C TYR A 378 0.28 1.74 -14.11
N ARG A 379 -0.86 1.70 -14.79
CA ARG A 379 -1.52 0.45 -15.20
C ARG A 379 -1.27 0.04 -16.67
N SER A 380 -0.85 0.98 -17.52
CA SER A 380 -0.59 0.73 -18.95
C SER A 380 0.67 1.42 -19.42
N ARG A 381 1.64 0.65 -19.94
CA ARG A 381 2.92 1.17 -20.47
C ARG A 381 2.70 2.28 -21.51
N LYS A 382 1.74 2.10 -22.43
CA LYS A 382 1.41 3.09 -23.47
C LYS A 382 0.87 4.41 -22.88
N GLN A 383 0.08 4.34 -21.81
CA GLN A 383 -0.39 5.53 -21.12
C GLN A 383 0.78 6.25 -20.43
N LEU A 384 1.67 5.52 -19.76
CA LEU A 384 2.87 6.09 -19.13
C LEU A 384 3.78 6.79 -20.14
N GLU A 385 4.12 6.16 -21.26
CA GLU A 385 5.01 6.76 -22.28
C GLU A 385 4.41 8.06 -22.85
N THR A 386 3.09 8.08 -23.07
CA THR A 386 2.37 9.28 -23.51
C THR A 386 2.33 10.36 -22.42
N PHE A 387 2.10 9.98 -21.17
CA PHE A 387 2.07 10.88 -20.02
C PHE A 387 3.45 11.51 -19.74
N LEU A 388 4.53 10.71 -19.76
CA LEU A 388 5.91 11.18 -19.58
C LEU A 388 6.30 12.20 -20.65
N SER A 389 5.93 11.94 -21.92
CA SER A 389 6.19 12.86 -23.02
C SER A 389 5.57 14.25 -22.77
N LEU A 390 4.34 14.30 -22.29
CA LEU A 390 3.66 15.56 -21.92
C LEU A 390 4.23 16.17 -20.64
N LEU A 391 4.57 15.37 -19.62
CA LEU A 391 5.09 15.84 -18.35
C LEU A 391 6.46 16.53 -18.54
N ILE A 392 7.37 15.91 -19.31
CA ILE A 392 8.71 16.45 -19.58
C ILE A 392 8.61 17.79 -20.32
N GLN A 393 7.76 17.89 -21.34
CA GLN A 393 7.50 19.15 -22.06
C GLN A 393 7.01 20.27 -21.14
N ASN A 394 6.24 19.93 -20.09
CA ASN A 394 5.69 20.89 -19.14
C ASN A 394 6.57 21.17 -17.92
N LEU A 395 7.63 20.38 -17.70
CA LEU A 395 8.67 20.61 -16.69
C LEU A 395 9.84 21.45 -17.21
N ALA A 396 10.07 21.50 -18.51
CA ALA A 396 11.04 22.40 -19.11
C ALA A 396 10.67 23.88 -18.84
N PRO A 397 11.66 24.76 -18.56
CA PRO A 397 11.39 26.19 -18.45
C PRO A 397 10.84 26.73 -19.78
N VAL A 398 9.76 27.49 -19.72
CA VAL A 398 9.07 28.08 -20.88
C VAL A 398 9.82 29.34 -21.34
N ASP A 399 11.12 29.21 -21.64
CA ASP A 399 12.02 30.30 -22.03
C ASP A 399 13.19 29.78 -22.90
N THR A 400 12.89 29.21 -24.07
CA THR A 400 13.88 28.95 -25.15
C THR A 400 13.30 29.16 -26.56
N CYS A 401 12.33 30.07 -26.72
CA CYS A 401 11.83 30.41 -28.05
C CYS A 401 11.26 31.84 -28.17
N THR A 402 12.13 32.84 -28.02
CA THR A 402 12.01 34.20 -28.62
C THR A 402 13.39 34.72 -28.96
#